data_AF-A0A2I0JEM4-F1
#
_entry.id   AF-A0A2I0JEM4-F1
#
_cell.length_a   1.000
_cell.length_b   1.000
_cell.length_c   1.000
_cell.angle_alpha   90.00
_cell.angle_beta   90.00
_cell.angle_gamma   90.00
#
_symmetry.space_group_name_H-M   'P 1'
#
loop_
_entity.id
_entity.type
_entity.pdbx_description
1 polymer ?
#
loop_
_entity_poly.entity_id
_entity_poly.type
_entity_poly.pdbx_seq_one_letter_code
_entity_poly.pdbx_strand_id
1 'polypeptide(L)' 'GPRGDNSQGAEFEAKVAKLVELGFGREAVVQALKLFNGNEEQAAGFLFGG' A
#
# COMPACT_ATOMS: atom_id res chain seq x y z
N GLY A 1 -15.29 -10.60 20.59
CA GLY A 1 -15.86 -10.42 19.24
C GLY A 1 -14.75 -10.58 18.22
N PRO A 2 -14.98 -11.25 17.08
CA PRO A 2 -13.93 -11.68 16.18
C PRO A 2 -13.26 -10.45 15.55
N ARG A 3 -11.99 -10.21 15.89
CA ARG A 3 -11.13 -9.20 15.26
C ARG A 3 -10.55 -9.75 13.94
N GLY A 4 -11.40 -10.34 13.11
CA GLY A 4 -10.98 -11.22 12.02
C GLY A 4 -10.59 -10.52 10.71
N ASP A 5 -11.21 -9.40 10.35
CA ASP A 5 -11.24 -9.01 8.93
C ASP A 5 -10.72 -7.59 8.62
N ASN A 6 -10.25 -6.83 9.62
CA ASN A 6 -9.85 -5.43 9.41
C ASN A 6 -8.33 -5.19 9.30
N SER A 7 -7.49 -6.20 9.56
CA SER A 7 -6.02 -6.03 9.49
C SER A 7 -5.54 -5.78 8.06
N GLN A 8 -6.12 -6.46 7.06
CA GLN A 8 -5.74 -6.27 5.66
C GLN A 8 -6.04 -4.84 5.16
N GLY A 9 -7.18 -4.27 5.55
CA GLY A 9 -7.53 -2.88 5.21
C GLY A 9 -6.63 -1.86 5.92
N ALA A 10 -6.39 -2.07 7.22
CA ALA A 10 -5.54 -1.17 8.01
C ALA A 10 -4.06 -1.20 7.57
N GLU A 11 -3.52 -2.38 7.25
CA GLU A 11 -2.17 -2.51 6.72
C GLU A 11 -2.05 -1.88 5.33
N PHE A 12 -3.05 -2.06 4.48
CA PHE A 12 -3.07 -1.43 3.16
C PHE A 12 -3.06 0.10 3.27
N GLU A 13 -3.96 0.67 4.09
CA GLU A 13 -4.01 2.12 4.34
C GLU A 13 -2.70 2.66 4.95
N ALA A 14 -2.08 1.92 5.87
CA ALA A 14 -0.79 2.30 6.45
C ALA A 14 0.34 2.35 5.41
N LYS A 15 0.38 1.36 4.52
CA LYS A 15 1.34 1.30 3.39
C LYS A 15 1.08 2.45 2.41
N VAL A 16 -0.20 2.70 2.09
CA VAL A 16 -0.61 3.82 1.25
C VAL A 16 -0.17 5.15 1.83
N ALA A 17 -0.48 5.40 3.11
CA ALA A 17 -0.11 6.63 3.79
C ALA A 17 1.39 6.89 3.77
N LYS A 18 2.21 5.87 4.13
CA LYS A 18 3.68 5.97 4.08
C LYS A 18 4.21 6.43 2.73
N LEU A 19 3.78 5.79 1.64
CA LEU A 19 4.27 6.14 0.31
C LEU A 19 3.72 7.50 -0.15
N VAL A 20 2.49 7.85 0.22
CA VAL A 20 1.95 9.19 -0.05
C VAL A 20 2.74 10.28 0.67
N GLU A 21 3.15 10.04 1.91
CA GLU A 21 3.99 10.95 2.68
C GLU A 21 5.40 11.11 2.08
N LEU A 22 5.89 10.11 1.36
CA LEU A 22 7.14 10.18 0.59
C LEU A 22 7.00 10.98 -0.72
N GLY A 23 5.79 11.39 -1.09
CA GLY A 23 5.49 12.18 -2.28
C GLY A 23 4.86 11.40 -3.43
N PHE A 24 4.56 10.11 -3.24
CA PHE A 24 3.86 9.32 -4.26
C PHE A 24 2.37 9.66 -4.30
N GLY A 25 1.76 9.60 -5.49
CA GLY A 25 0.31 9.79 -5.61
C GLY A 25 -0.45 8.64 -4.95
N ARG A 26 -1.44 8.93 -4.10
CA ARG A 26 -2.27 7.91 -3.43
C ARG A 26 -2.82 6.88 -4.40
N GLU A 27 -3.30 7.32 -5.55
CA GLU A 27 -3.82 6.46 -6.61
C GLU A 27 -2.75 5.51 -7.17
N ALA A 28 -1.54 6.01 -7.41
CA ALA A 28 -0.42 5.20 -7.89
C ALA A 28 -0.02 4.15 -6.85
N VAL A 29 0.01 4.53 -5.57
CA VAL A 29 0.31 3.62 -4.46
C VAL A 29 -0.76 2.54 -4.31
N VAL A 30 -2.03 2.94 -4.34
CA VAL A 30 -3.16 2.01 -4.23
C VAL A 30 -3.14 1.02 -5.39
N GLN A 31 -2.85 1.48 -6.61
CA GLN A 31 -2.71 0.60 -7.76
C GLN A 31 -1.52 -0.34 -7.62
N ALA A 32 -0.34 0.16 -7.23
CA ALA A 32 0.85 -0.66 -7.03
C ALA A 32 0.62 -1.72 -5.94
N LEU A 33 0.10 -1.33 -4.78
CA LEU A 33 -0.22 -2.29 -3.72
C LEU A 33 -1.27 -3.31 -4.18
N LYS A 34 -2.31 -2.92 -4.92
CA LYS A 34 -3.27 -3.90 -5.47
C LYS A 34 -2.62 -4.85 -6.48
N LEU A 35 -1.76 -4.32 -7.36
CA LEU A 35 -1.01 -5.09 -8.35
C LEU A 35 -0.13 -6.16 -7.68
N PHE A 36 0.53 -5.81 -6.58
CA PHE A 36 1.40 -6.71 -5.82
C PHE A 36 0.69 -7.40 -4.64
N ASN A 37 -0.64 -7.47 -4.66
CA ASN A 37 -1.45 -8.17 -3.64
C ASN A 37 -1.20 -7.71 -2.19
N GLY A 38 -0.94 -6.41 -2.00
CA GLY A 38 -0.68 -5.76 -0.72
C GLY A 38 0.80 -5.75 -0.31
N ASN A 39 1.71 -6.14 -1.19
CA ASN A 39 3.13 -6.20 -0.88
C ASN A 39 3.77 -4.80 -0.98
N GLU A 40 4.15 -4.23 0.18
CA GLU A 40 4.71 -2.86 0.30
C GLU A 40 6.04 -2.76 -0.45
N GLU A 41 6.95 -3.72 -0.28
CA GLU A 41 8.29 -3.68 -0.84
C GLU A 41 8.27 -3.66 -2.38
N GLN A 42 7.40 -4.48 -2.98
CA GLN A 42 7.22 -4.53 -4.43
C GLN A 42 6.53 -3.27 -4.95
N ALA A 43 5.48 -2.79 -4.26
CA ALA A 43 4.79 -1.57 -4.63
C ALA A 43 5.70 -0.35 -4.55
N ALA A 44 6.46 -0.22 -3.46
CA ALA A 44 7.50 0.77 -3.30
C ALA A 44 8.54 0.63 -4.42
N GLY A 45 9.10 -0.55 -4.64
CA GLY A 45 10.08 -0.79 -5.71
C GLY A 45 9.58 -0.40 -7.10
N PHE A 46 8.30 -0.61 -7.41
CA PHE A 46 7.67 -0.18 -8.65
C PHE A 46 7.50 1.34 -8.74
N LEU A 47 7.17 2.00 -7.63
CA LEU A 47 7.04 3.45 -7.56
C LEU A 47 8.39 4.19 -7.57
N PHE A 48 9.42 3.60 -6.95
CA PHE A 48 10.77 4.15 -6.86
C PHE A 48 11.66 3.79 -8.07
N GLY A 49 11.42 2.64 -8.69
CA GLY A 49 12.19 2.14 -9.83
C GLY A 49 11.53 2.36 -11.20
N GLY A 50 10.34 2.96 -11.21
CA GLY A 50 9.62 3.41 -12.41
C GLY A 50 10.01 4.81 -12.87
#